data_AF-A3KA81-F1
#
_entry.id   AF-A3KA81-F1
#
_cell.length_a   1.000
_cell.length_b   1.000
_cell.length_c   1.000
_cell.angle_alpha   90.00
_cell.angle_beta   90.00
_cell.angle_gamma   90.00
#
_symmetry.space_group_name_H-M   'P 1'
#
loop_
_entity.id
_entity.type
_entity.pdbx_description
1 polymer ?
#
loop_
_entity_poly.entity_id
_entity_poly.type
_entity_poly.pdbx_seq_one_letter_code
_entity_poly.pdbx_strand_id
1 'polypeptide(L)' 'MFGLIRLPILLLIAFVAGIFYERAQQEDSCAAMGGNWMRAGLCALP' A
#
# COMPACT_ATOMS: atom_id res chain seq x y z
N MET A 1 -17.93 -0.73 28.43
CA MET A 1 -17.30 0.31 27.59
C MET A 1 -16.44 -0.37 26.50
N PHE A 2 -17.06 -1.04 25.53
CA PHE A 2 -16.35 -1.78 24.46
C PHE A 2 -16.20 -0.97 23.15
N GLY A 3 -16.71 0.26 23.10
CA GLY A 3 -16.70 1.12 21.91
C GLY A 3 -15.38 1.86 21.68
N LEU A 4 -14.72 2.34 22.74
CA LEU A 4 -13.50 3.17 22.60
C LEU A 4 -12.33 2.40 21.98
N ILE A 5 -12.21 1.10 22.26
CA ILE A 5 -11.11 0.26 21.76
C ILE A 5 -11.29 -0.13 20.29
N ARG A 6 -12.53 -0.10 19.75
CA ARG A 6 -12.77 -0.40 18.33
C ARG A 6 -12.23 0.67 17.41
N LEU A 7 -12.25 1.92 17.84
CA LEU A 7 -11.81 3.06 17.04
C LEU A 7 -10.32 2.97 16.65
N PRO A 8 -9.36 2.77 17.57
CA PRO A 8 -7.95 2.61 17.20
C PRO A 8 -7.69 1.33 16.40
N ILE A 9 -8.43 0.24 16.67
CA ILE A 9 -8.30 -1.02 15.91
C ILE A 9 -8.71 -0.83 14.45
N LEU A 10 -9.86 -0.18 14.21
CA LEU A 10 -10.34 0.09 12.86
C LEU A 10 -9.41 1.07 12.12
N LEU A 11 -8.87 2.07 12.82
CA LEU A 11 -7.87 2.98 12.26
C LEU A 11 -6.59 2.26 11.85
N LEU A 12 -6.07 1.36 12.69
CA LEU A 12 -4.88 0.57 12.36
C LEU A 12 -5.11 -0.32 11.13
N ILE A 13 -6.27 -0.97 11.05
CA ILE A 13 -6.63 -1.80 9.88
C ILE A 13 -6.71 -0.94 8.62
N ALA A 14 -7.41 0.19 8.67
CA ALA A 14 -7.54 1.10 7.53
C ALA A 14 -6.17 1.66 7.09
N PHE A 15 -5.30 2.00 8.04
CA PHE A 15 -3.95 2.47 7.77
C PHE A 15 -3.09 1.41 7.07
N VAL A 16 -3.07 0.19 7.59
CA VAL A 16 -2.32 -0.92 6.99
C VAL A 16 -2.85 -1.26 5.60
N ALA A 17 -4.17 -1.32 5.43
CA ALA A 17 -4.79 -1.53 4.12
C ALA A 17 -4.42 -0.41 3.13
N GLY A 18 -4.39 0.84 3.58
CA GLY A 18 -3.96 1.99 2.77
C GLY A 18 -2.51 1.86 2.29
N ILE A 19 -1.58 1.48 3.17
CA ILE A 19 -0.18 1.25 2.78
C ILE A 19 -0.10 0.19 1.68
N PHE A 20 -0.75 -0.96 1.85
CA PHE A 20 -0.72 -2.01 0.83
C PHE A 20 -1.35 -1.57 -0.49
N TYR A 21 -2.44 -0.81 -0.44
CA TYR A 21 -3.09 -0.26 -1.62
C TYR A 21 -2.17 0.70 -2.39
N GLU A 22 -1.49 1.62 -1.69
CA GLU A 22 -0.55 2.55 -2.34
C GLU A 22 0.62 1.82 -2.99
N ARG A 23 1.14 0.76 -2.35
CA ARG A 23 2.23 -0.06 -2.91
C ARG A 23 1.80 -0.83 -4.16
N ALA A 24 0.64 -1.47 -4.12
CA ALA A 24 0.09 -2.18 -5.26
C ALA A 24 -0.17 -1.24 -6.45
N GLN A 25 -0.68 -0.04 -6.19
CA GLN A 25 -0.93 0.93 -7.25
C GLN A 25 0.36 1.49 -7.86
N GLN A 26 1.43 1.63 -7.08
CA GLN A 26 2.76 2.00 -7.60
C GLN A 26 3.35 0.87 -8.45
N GLU A 27 3.15 -0.39 -8.06
CA GLU A 27 3.53 -1.59 -8.83
C GLU A 27 2.84 -1.60 -10.19
N ASP A 28 1.51 -1.46 -10.20
CA ASP A 28 0.72 -1.44 -11.42
C ASP A 28 1.09 -0.26 -12.34
N SER A 29 1.33 0.92 -11.76
CA SER A 29 1.76 2.10 -12.51
C SER A 29 3.14 1.90 -13.14
N CYS A 30 4.06 1.25 -12.45
CA CYS A 30 5.38 0.92 -12.99
C CYS A 30 5.29 -0.06 -14.16
N ALA A 31 4.48 -1.10 -14.01
CA ALA A 31 4.23 -2.07 -15.07
C ALA A 31 3.56 -1.40 -16.29
N ALA A 32 2.62 -0.49 -16.08
CA ALA A 32 1.97 0.27 -17.14
C ALA A 32 2.94 1.19 -17.92
N MET A 33 3.98 1.71 -17.27
CA MET A 33 5.04 2.51 -17.90
C MET A 33 6.10 1.64 -18.61
N GLY A 34 5.99 0.32 -18.57
CA GLY A 34 6.99 -0.61 -19.13
C GLY A 34 8.25 -0.75 -18.28
N GLY A 35 8.21 -0.27 -17.03
CA GLY A 35 9.28 -0.45 -16.05
C GLY A 35 9.22 -1.81 -15.37
N ASN A 36 10.35 -2.23 -14.80
CA ASN A 36 10.42 -3.42 -13.97
C ASN A 36 10.34 -3.02 -12.50
N TRP A 37 9.36 -3.57 -11.78
CA TRP A 37 9.24 -3.32 -10.36
C TRP A 37 10.34 -4.07 -9.59
N MET A 38 11.31 -3.33 -9.07
CA MET A 38 12.40 -3.92 -8.31
C MET A 38 11.94 -4.30 -6.91
N ARG A 39 12.45 -5.42 -6.40
CA ARG A 39 12.19 -5.94 -5.03
C ARG A 39 12.57 -4.98 -3.90
N ALA A 40 13.28 -3.90 -4.22
CA ALA A 40 13.55 -2.77 -3.32
C ALA A 40 12.35 -1.81 -3.15
N GLY A 41 11.21 -2.06 -3.81
CA GLY A 41 10.03 -1.18 -3.77
C GLY A 41 10.19 0.07 -4.63
N LEU A 42 10.98 -0.03 -5.70
CA LEU A 42 11.31 1.06 -6.61
C LEU A 42 10.96 0.62 -8.04
N CYS A 43 10.39 1.54 -8.81
CA CYS A 43 10.21 1.34 -10.24
C CYS A 43 11.52 1.63 -10.97
N ALA A 44 12.11 0.63 -11.62
CA ALA A 44 13.23 0.84 -12.54
C ALA A 44 12.67 0.89 -13.97
N LEU A 45 12.64 2.09 -14.55
CA LEU A 45 12.37 2.26 -15.97
C LEU A 45 13.64 1.88 -16.77
N PRO A 46 13.52 1.16 -17.90
CA PRO A 46 14.65 0.92 -18.80
C PRO A 46 15.28 2.21 -19.35
#